data_AF-A0A8T3QVJ1-F1
#
_entry.id   AF-A0A8T3QVJ1-F1
#
_cell.length_a   1.000
_cell.length_b   1.000
_cell.length_c   1.000
_cell.angle_alpha   90.00
_cell.angle_beta   90.00
_cell.angle_gamma   90.00
#
_symmetry.space_group_name_H-M   'P 1'
#
loop_
_entity.id
_entity.type
_entity.pdbx_description
1 polymer ?
#
loop_
_entity_poly.entity_id
_entity_poly.type
_entity_poly.pdbx_seq_one_letter_code
_entity_poly.pdbx_strand_id
1 'polypeptide(L)'
;MNAEFNWWLLIVGFVVGGGLVWFVLADSRRREVDIDALERSHEAEWLASELGLEGFDISTDAAERMLELHRQYLESTAPANLGPADDPETDEWPSDDRPTTPSGSLQTPLDDGVRVERAIGDVGE
;
A
#
# COMPACT_ATOMS: atom_id res chain seq x y z
N MET A 1 6.51 22.17 55.83
CA MET A 1 7.40 21.46 54.87
C MET A 1 8.36 22.47 54.24
N ASN A 2 9.61 22.07 53.93
CA ASN A 2 10.62 22.97 53.35
C ASN A 2 10.28 23.31 51.89
N ALA A 3 10.00 24.58 51.60
CA ALA A 3 9.66 25.06 50.27
C ALA A 3 10.77 24.77 49.24
N GLU A 4 12.01 24.83 49.68
CA GLU A 4 13.21 24.58 48.87
C GLU A 4 13.31 23.11 48.42
N PHE A 5 12.90 22.18 49.29
CA PHE A 5 12.81 20.76 48.94
C PHE A 5 11.69 20.51 47.91
N ASN A 6 10.54 21.18 48.06
CA ASN A 6 9.44 21.06 47.10
C ASN A 6 9.85 21.56 45.70
N TRP A 7 10.58 22.67 45.63
CA TRP A 7 11.11 23.19 44.38
C TRP A 7 12.07 22.22 43.69
N TRP A 8 12.94 21.58 44.48
CA TRP A 8 13.84 20.54 43.98
C TRP A 8 13.09 19.35 43.37
N LEU A 9 12.00 18.90 44.01
CA LEU A 9 11.19 17.81 43.50
C LEU A 9 10.53 18.14 42.15
N LEU A 10 10.11 19.39 41.94
CA LEU A 10 9.54 19.81 40.65
C LEU A 10 10.58 19.73 39.52
N ILE A 11 11.80 20.20 39.78
CA ILE A 11 12.88 20.15 38.79
C ILE A 11 13.25 18.71 38.47
N VAL A 12 13.49 17.89 39.50
CA VAL A 12 13.89 16.49 39.30
C VAL A 12 12.76 15.71 38.60
N GLY A 13 11.51 15.90 39.03
CA GLY A 13 10.35 15.28 38.39
C GLY A 13 10.23 15.68 36.92
N PHE A 14 10.46 16.95 36.59
CA PHE A 14 10.43 17.41 35.21
C PHE A 14 11.57 16.84 34.37
N VAL A 15 12.80 16.79 34.90
CA VAL A 15 13.95 16.24 34.18
C VAL A 15 13.78 14.74 33.95
N VAL A 16 13.33 14.00 34.95
CA VAL A 16 13.09 12.55 34.84
C VAL A 16 11.90 12.28 33.91
N GLY A 17 10.80 13.01 34.07
CA GLY A 17 9.61 12.84 33.23
C GLY A 17 9.86 13.24 31.78
N GLY A 18 10.44 14.43 31.55
CA GLY A 18 10.80 14.91 30.23
C GLY A 18 11.87 14.04 29.57
N GLY A 19 12.86 13.59 30.33
CA GLY A 19 13.88 12.65 29.87
C GLY A 19 13.28 11.30 29.47
N LEU A 20 12.32 10.76 30.23
CA LEU A 20 11.64 9.51 29.89
C LEU A 20 10.79 9.64 28.64
N VAL A 21 9.99 10.70 28.53
CA VAL A 21 9.17 10.97 27.33
C VAL A 21 10.07 11.12 26.10
N TRP A 22 11.13 11.92 26.21
CA TRP A 22 12.11 12.08 25.14
C TRP A 22 12.77 10.76 24.76
N PHE A 23 13.17 9.94 25.74
CA PHE A 23 13.76 8.63 25.51
C PHE A 23 12.81 7.70 24.76
N VAL A 24 11.53 7.66 25.15
CA VAL A 24 10.51 6.85 24.46
C VAL A 24 10.30 7.31 23.03
N LEU A 25 10.21 8.62 22.77
CA LEU A 25 10.09 9.15 21.42
C LEU A 25 11.32 8.83 20.56
N ALA A 26 12.52 8.96 21.12
CA ALA A 26 13.76 8.66 20.43
C ALA A 26 13.90 7.16 20.12
N ASP A 27 13.52 6.29 21.06
CA ASP A 27 13.52 4.84 20.88
C ASP A 27 12.48 4.40 19.84
N SER A 28 11.28 4.98 19.85
CA SER A 28 10.22 4.70 18.86
C SER A 28 10.70 5.00 17.44
N ARG A 29 11.25 6.20 17.21
CA ARG A 29 11.77 6.57 15.88
C ARG A 29 12.87 5.65 15.40
N ARG A 30 13.73 5.20 16.32
CA ARG A 30 14.81 4.27 15.96
C ARG A 30 14.25 2.90 15.60
N ARG A 31 13.30 2.39 16.38
CA ARG A 31 12.64 1.12 16.09
C ARG A 31 11.86 1.15 14.78
N GLU A 32 11.15 2.23 14.49
CA GLU A 32 10.44 2.42 13.21
C GLU A 32 11.42 2.33 12.04
N VAL A 33 12.57 3.01 12.11
CA VAL A 33 13.60 2.95 11.05
C VAL A 33 14.19 1.54 10.89
N ASP A 34 14.46 0.84 12.00
CA ASP A 34 15.04 -0.50 11.97
C ASP A 34 14.02 -1.55 11.48
N ILE A 35 12.73 -1.41 11.84
CA ILE A 35 11.63 -2.27 11.40
C ILE A 35 11.35 -2.05 9.90
N ASP A 36 11.26 -0.80 9.45
CA ASP A 36 11.05 -0.46 8.04
C ASP A 36 12.13 -1.07 7.13
N ALA A 37 13.37 -1.16 7.60
CA ALA A 37 14.46 -1.77 6.84
C ALA A 37 14.31 -3.29 6.70
N LEU A 38 13.87 -3.97 7.76
CA LEU A 38 13.62 -5.41 7.74
C LEU A 38 12.38 -5.77 6.93
N GLU A 39 11.28 -5.05 7.13
CA GLU A 39 10.01 -5.29 6.43
C GLU A 39 10.14 -5.05 4.92
N ARG A 40 10.91 -4.04 4.51
CA ARG A 40 11.16 -3.75 3.09
C ARG A 40 11.77 -4.92 2.33
N SER A 41 12.71 -5.64 2.94
CA SER A 41 13.35 -6.79 2.27
C SER A 41 12.35 -7.92 1.99
N HIS A 42 11.43 -8.14 2.92
CA HIS A 42 10.38 -9.14 2.79
C HIS A 42 9.28 -8.69 1.80
N GLU A 43 8.91 -7.41 1.81
CA GLU A 43 7.99 -6.84 0.82
C GLU A 43 8.56 -6.92 -0.60
N ALA A 44 9.86 -6.66 -0.78
CA ALA A 44 10.51 -6.76 -2.07
C ALA A 44 10.50 -8.19 -2.61
N GLU A 45 10.71 -9.19 -1.74
CA GLU A 45 10.61 -10.61 -2.10
C GLU A 45 9.19 -11.00 -2.49
N TRP A 46 8.20 -10.57 -1.69
CA TRP A 46 6.79 -10.77 -2.00
C TRP A 46 6.40 -10.15 -3.35
N LEU A 47 6.76 -8.88 -3.60
CA LEU A 47 6.49 -8.16 -4.85
C LEU A 47 7.13 -8.84 -6.06
N ALA A 48 8.41 -9.21 -5.96
CA ALA A 48 9.10 -9.92 -7.05
C ALA A 48 8.43 -11.27 -7.35
N SER A 49 8.00 -11.99 -6.31
CA SER A 49 7.31 -13.27 -6.48
C SER A 49 5.93 -13.11 -7.14
N GLU A 50 5.14 -12.12 -6.72
CA GLU A 50 3.80 -11.86 -7.25
C GLU A 50 3.86 -11.40 -8.71
N LEU A 51 4.77 -10.47 -9.02
CA LEU A 51 5.00 -10.01 -10.40
C LEU A 51 5.52 -11.13 -11.31
N GLY A 52 6.31 -12.06 -10.76
CA GLY A 52 6.72 -13.28 -11.46
C GLY A 52 5.54 -14.17 -11.86
N LEU A 53 4.49 -14.25 -11.03
CA LEU A 53 3.26 -14.99 -11.36
C LEU A 53 2.49 -14.33 -12.51
N GLU A 54 2.57 -13.01 -12.65
CA GLU A 54 2.00 -12.23 -13.76
C GLU A 54 2.86 -12.25 -15.03
N GLY A 55 4.05 -12.87 -14.98
CA GLY A 55 4.97 -13.01 -16.09
C GLY A 55 6.01 -11.89 -16.21
N PHE A 56 6.15 -11.03 -15.20
CA PHE A 56 7.20 -10.03 -15.13
C PHE A 56 8.41 -10.58 -14.35
N ASP A 57 9.55 -10.70 -15.03
CA ASP A 57 10.80 -11.10 -14.40
C ASP A 57 11.51 -9.88 -13.79
N ILE A 58 11.34 -9.69 -12.48
CA ILE A 58 11.94 -8.61 -11.71
C ILE A 58 12.70 -9.22 -10.55
N SER A 59 13.96 -8.82 -10.36
CA SER A 59 14.76 -9.26 -9.22
C SER A 59 14.29 -8.60 -7.92
N THR A 60 14.50 -9.29 -6.79
CA THR A 60 14.24 -8.75 -5.45
C THR A 60 14.96 -7.40 -5.24
N ASP A 61 16.21 -7.26 -5.68
CA ASP A 61 16.96 -6.00 -5.59
C ASP A 61 16.29 -4.85 -6.37
N ALA A 62 15.70 -5.15 -7.54
CA ALA A 62 15.01 -4.16 -8.34
C ALA A 62 13.68 -3.75 -7.70
N ALA A 63 12.94 -4.70 -7.11
CA ALA A 63 11.73 -4.42 -6.34
C ALA A 63 12.05 -3.56 -5.10
N GLU A 64 13.12 -3.87 -4.37
CA GLU A 64 13.58 -3.08 -3.23
C GLU A 64 13.95 -1.65 -3.67
N ARG A 65 14.66 -1.51 -4.80
CA ARG A 65 15.00 -0.18 -5.34
C ARG A 65 13.76 0.62 -5.73
N MET A 66 12.73 -0.02 -6.25
CA MET A 66 11.45 0.61 -6.57
C MET A 66 10.75 1.13 -5.30
N LEU A 67 10.67 0.31 -4.26
CA LEU A 67 10.08 0.70 -2.97
C LEU A 67 10.81 1.89 -2.35
N GLU A 68 12.14 1.91 -2.42
CA GLU A 68 12.95 3.03 -1.96
C GLU A 68 12.68 4.32 -2.77
N LEU A 69 12.56 4.22 -4.09
CA LEU A 69 12.18 5.35 -4.94
C LEU A 69 10.74 5.82 -4.66
N HIS A 70 9.83 4.90 -4.36
CA HIS A 70 8.45 5.22 -4.01
C HIS A 70 8.37 5.99 -2.69
N ARG A 71 9.14 5.58 -1.67
CA ARG A 71 9.29 6.32 -0.42
C ARG A 71 9.83 7.73 -0.65
N GLN A 72 10.92 7.85 -1.43
CA GLN A 72 11.48 9.16 -1.79
C GLN A 72 10.47 10.03 -2.54
N TYR A 73 9.64 9.45 -3.41
CA TYR A 73 8.56 10.16 -4.07
C TYR A 73 7.55 10.69 -3.05
N LEU A 74 7.04 9.86 -2.13
CA LEU A 74 6.10 10.28 -1.09
C LEU A 74 6.67 11.38 -0.19
N GLU A 75 7.97 11.34 0.11
CA GLU A 75 8.67 12.39 0.86
C GLU A 75 8.85 13.68 0.06
N SER A 76 9.06 13.57 -1.26
CA SER A 76 9.27 14.72 -2.16
C SER A 76 7.98 15.45 -2.53
N THR A 77 6.86 14.72 -2.59
CA THR A 77 5.52 15.22 -2.88
C THR A 77 4.59 14.82 -1.76
N ALA A 78 4.87 15.24 -0.52
CA ALA A 78 3.80 15.32 0.46
C ALA A 78 2.89 16.49 0.01
N PRO A 79 1.69 16.27 -0.57
CA PRO A 79 0.70 17.33 -0.53
C PRO A 79 0.54 17.65 0.96
N ALA A 80 0.97 18.85 1.33
CA ALA A 80 0.67 19.40 2.64
C ALA A 80 -0.83 19.20 2.86
N ASN A 81 -1.20 18.34 3.79
CA ASN A 81 -2.55 18.31 4.34
C ASN A 81 -3.61 18.24 3.22
N LEU A 82 -3.98 17.04 2.76
CA LEU A 82 -5.43 16.85 2.62
C LEU A 82 -5.95 17.12 4.04
N GLY A 83 -6.41 18.35 4.28
CA GLY A 83 -7.06 18.73 5.52
C GLY A 83 -8.18 17.73 5.82
N PRO A 84 -8.87 17.85 6.98
CA PRO A 84 -10.14 17.16 7.11
C PRO A 84 -10.89 17.44 5.81
N ALA A 85 -11.28 16.39 5.08
CA ALA A 85 -12.21 16.57 3.99
C ALA A 85 -13.33 17.40 4.61
N ASP A 86 -13.43 18.68 4.23
CA ASP A 86 -14.66 19.40 4.47
C ASP A 86 -15.71 18.44 3.92
N ASP A 87 -16.57 17.99 4.84
CA ASP A 87 -17.62 16.99 4.61
C ASP A 87 -18.09 17.15 3.17
N PRO A 88 -18.00 16.14 2.30
CA PRO A 88 -18.85 16.19 1.13
C PRO A 88 -20.26 16.18 1.71
N GLU A 89 -20.85 17.37 1.87
CA GLU A 89 -22.29 17.57 1.81
C GLU A 89 -22.72 16.68 0.66
N THR A 90 -23.28 15.53 1.02
CA THR A 90 -24.01 14.59 0.19
C THR A 90 -24.05 15.02 -1.27
N ASP A 91 -22.96 14.77 -2.00
CA ASP A 91 -23.05 14.63 -3.43
C ASP A 91 -23.80 13.32 -3.59
N GLU A 92 -25.12 13.47 -3.62
CA GLU A 92 -26.04 12.48 -4.16
C GLU A 92 -25.41 11.99 -5.45
N TRP A 93 -24.76 10.82 -5.37
CA TRP A 93 -24.48 10.05 -6.57
C TRP A 93 -25.80 10.04 -7.33
N PRO A 94 -25.87 10.52 -8.58
CA PRO A 94 -27.08 10.42 -9.35
C PRO A 94 -27.42 8.94 -9.33
N SER A 95 -28.47 8.59 -8.59
CA SER A 95 -29.00 7.25 -8.57
C SER A 95 -29.41 7.03 -10.01
N ASP A 96 -28.59 6.26 -10.72
CA ASP A 96 -28.85 5.85 -12.09
C ASP A 96 -30.15 5.05 -12.00
N ASP A 97 -31.26 5.75 -12.20
CA ASP A 97 -32.61 5.24 -12.44
C ASP A 97 -32.55 4.48 -13.76
N ARG A 98 -31.80 3.38 -13.79
CA ARG A 98 -31.90 2.39 -14.84
C ARG A 98 -33.25 1.73 -14.65
N PRO A 99 -34.17 1.84 -15.61
CA PRO A 99 -35.35 1.01 -15.58
C PRO A 99 -34.87 -0.44 -15.61
N THR A 100 -35.20 -1.20 -14.55
CA THR A 100 -35.02 -2.64 -14.50
C THR A 100 -35.73 -3.23 -15.71
N THR A 101 -34.98 -3.56 -16.75
CA THR A 101 -35.54 -4.27 -17.90
C THR A 101 -35.79 -5.70 -17.43
N PRO A 102 -37.03 -6.22 -17.56
CA PRO A 102 -37.33 -7.56 -17.12
C PRO A 102 -36.51 -8.54 -17.95
N SER A 103 -35.89 -9.48 -17.24
CA SER A 103 -35.15 -10.62 -17.77
C SER A 103 -36.01 -11.36 -18.82
N GLY A 104 -35.82 -10.99 -20.08
CA GLY A 104 -36.52 -11.52 -21.23
C GLY A 104 -35.52 -12.25 -22.11
N SER A 105 -35.64 -13.57 -22.12
CA SER A 105 -34.98 -14.52 -23.02
C SER A 105 -34.89 -14.01 -24.46
N LEU A 106 -33.67 -13.91 -24.99
CA LEU A 106 -33.43 -13.78 -26.43
C LEU A 106 -32.45 -14.87 -26.86
N GLN A 107 -33.04 -15.88 -27.49
CA GLN A 107 -32.37 -16.93 -28.26
C GLN A 107 -31.56 -16.28 -29.38
N THR A 108 -30.33 -16.74 -29.60
CA THR A 108 -29.62 -16.51 -30.86
C THR A 108 -29.40 -17.87 -31.52
N PRO A 109 -30.02 -18.15 -32.68
CA PRO A 109 -29.66 -19.28 -33.52
C PRO A 109 -28.57 -18.90 -34.54
N LEU A 110 -27.93 -19.94 -35.10
CA LEU A 110 -26.86 -20.00 -36.12
C LEU A 110 -25.44 -19.71 -35.60
N ASP A 111 -24.55 -20.69 -35.43
CA ASP A 111 -24.02 -21.68 -36.40
C ASP A 111 -23.31 -21.03 -37.59
N ASP A 112 -21.97 -21.00 -37.53
CA ASP A 112 -21.13 -21.28 -38.69
C ASP A 112 -19.75 -21.75 -38.20
N GLY A 113 -19.43 -22.99 -38.56
CA GLY A 113 -18.29 -23.74 -38.04
C GLY A 113 -16.93 -23.30 -38.58
N VAL A 114 -15.93 -23.33 -37.71
CA VAL A 114 -14.52 -23.45 -38.10
C VAL A 114 -13.99 -24.78 -37.58
N ARG A 115 -14.09 -25.79 -38.45
CA ARG A 115 -13.41 -27.08 -38.33
C ARG A 115 -11.92 -26.87 -38.66
N VAL A 116 -11.06 -26.92 -37.65
CA VAL A 116 -9.61 -27.01 -37.87
C VAL A 116 -9.23 -28.50 -37.94
N GLU A 117 -9.37 -29.07 -39.13
CA GLU A 117 -8.69 -30.31 -39.51
C GLU A 117 -7.62 -29.97 -40.55
N ARG A 118 -6.35 -30.11 -40.18
CA ARG A 118 -5.34 -30.57 -41.14
C ARG A 118 -4.22 -31.32 -40.44
N ALA A 119 -4.22 -32.62 -40.70
CA ALA A 119 -3.19 -33.58 -40.37
C ALA A 119 -2.03 -33.53 -41.38
N ILE A 120 -0.82 -33.74 -40.84
CA ILE A 120 0.31 -34.56 -41.35
C ILE A 120 1.03 -34.17 -42.67
N GLY A 121 2.36 -34.07 -42.50
CA GLY A 121 3.42 -34.45 -43.45
C GLY A 121 4.74 -34.21 -42.69
N ASP A 122 5.40 -35.19 -42.07
CA ASP A 122 6.10 -36.36 -42.64
C ASP A 122 6.64 -36.14 -44.06
N VAL A 123 7.89 -35.66 -44.13
CA VAL A 123 8.86 -35.94 -45.20
C VAL A 123 10.23 -36.01 -44.53
N GLY A 124 10.79 -37.21 -44.44
CA GLY A 124 12.19 -37.42 -44.07
C GLY A 124 13.15 -37.03 -45.20
N GLU A 125 14.41 -36.82 -44.85
CA GLU A 125 15.59 -37.64 -45.23
C GLU A 125 16.73 -37.36 -44.24
#